data_AF-E2AUI5-F1
#
_entry.id   AF-E2AUI5-F1
#
_cell.length_a   1.000
_cell.length_b   1.000
_cell.length_c   1.000
_cell.angle_alpha   90.00
_cell.angle_beta   90.00
_cell.angle_gamma   90.00
#
_symmetry.space_group_name_H-M   'P 1'
#
loop_
_entity.id
_entity.type
_entity.pdbx_description
1 polymer ?
#
loop_
_entity_poly.entity_id
_entity_poly.type
_entity_poly.pdbx_seq_one_letter_code
_entity_poly.pdbx_strand_id
1 'polypeptide(L)'
;VRVGRPERTADLRLHNLDEAMTTEEVVASLAQVTGVEAASFRVGPMRRAPNGMYAAWVRCPLGPARMLAKEGAVRIAWSRVRVEVLEPRPTQCYRCLEVGHVRAQCKATVDRSALCYRCGCPGHTAGGCVADPRCPVCADLGRPARHRAGSKACAPVRR
;
A
#
# COMPACT_ATOMS: atom_id res chain seq x y z
N VAL A 1 27.97 4.42 -13.80
CA VAL A 1 26.93 4.08 -12.80
C VAL A 1 26.11 5.33 -12.51
N ARG A 2 24.84 5.39 -12.93
CA ARG A 2 23.95 6.52 -12.57
C ARG A 2 23.40 6.25 -11.17
N VAL A 3 23.96 6.92 -10.17
CA VAL A 3 23.48 6.83 -8.79
C VAL A 3 22.28 7.78 -8.66
N GLY A 4 21.06 7.24 -8.62
CA GLY A 4 19.87 8.03 -8.35
C GLY A 4 19.92 8.59 -6.92
N ARG A 5 19.65 9.88 -6.75
CA ARG A 5 19.48 10.47 -5.41
C ARG A 5 18.27 9.82 -4.74
N PRO A 6 18.40 9.19 -3.56
CA PRO A 6 17.26 8.66 -2.85
C PRO A 6 16.40 9.82 -2.33
N GLU A 7 15.27 10.05 -2.97
CA GLU A 7 14.27 11.03 -2.52
C GLU A 7 13.22 10.36 -1.64
N ARG A 8 12.76 11.08 -0.61
CA ARG A 8 11.65 10.63 0.22
C ARG A 8 10.38 10.62 -0.63
N THR A 9 9.71 9.48 -0.66
CA THR A 9 8.46 9.27 -1.40
C THR A 9 7.29 9.08 -0.45
N ALA A 10 6.08 9.38 -0.93
CA ALA A 10 4.83 9.10 -0.26
C ALA A 10 3.88 8.35 -1.21
N ASP A 11 3.03 7.52 -0.61
CA ASP A 11 1.98 6.80 -1.32
C ASP A 11 0.67 7.59 -1.18
N LEU A 12 0.01 7.84 -2.31
CA LEU A 12 -1.30 8.50 -2.42
C LEU A 12 -2.31 7.49 -2.96
N ARG A 13 -3.57 7.70 -2.63
CA ARG A 13 -4.72 7.02 -3.23
C ARG A 13 -5.58 8.02 -3.99
N LEU A 14 -5.82 7.71 -5.25
CA LEU A 14 -6.73 8.41 -6.12
C LEU A 14 -8.06 7.67 -6.12
N HIS A 15 -9.15 8.38 -5.86
CA HIS A 15 -10.52 7.87 -5.93
C HIS A 15 -11.30 8.61 -7.04
N ASN A 16 -12.36 7.97 -7.53
CA ASN A 16 -13.24 8.51 -8.58
C ASN A 16 -12.56 8.66 -9.95
N LEU A 17 -11.69 7.70 -10.30
CA LEU A 17 -11.17 7.57 -11.66
C LEU A 17 -12.25 6.96 -12.55
N ASP A 18 -12.34 7.45 -13.78
CA ASP A 18 -13.21 6.91 -14.81
C ASP A 18 -12.60 5.61 -15.37
N GLU A 19 -13.44 4.74 -15.94
CA GLU A 19 -13.02 3.49 -16.60
C GLU A 19 -12.20 3.74 -17.86
N ALA A 20 -12.53 4.81 -18.60
CA ALA A 20 -11.85 5.16 -19.83
C ALA A 20 -10.45 5.74 -19.60
N MET A 21 -10.10 6.07 -18.35
CA MET A 21 -8.81 6.67 -18.04
C MET A 21 -7.68 5.65 -18.13
N THR A 22 -6.56 6.08 -18.69
CA THR A 22 -5.34 5.25 -18.72
C THR A 22 -4.37 5.64 -17.61
N THR A 23 -3.45 4.74 -17.27
CA THR A 23 -2.40 5.04 -16.28
C THR A 23 -1.48 6.16 -16.75
N GLU A 24 -1.29 6.28 -18.05
CA GLU A 24 -0.47 7.28 -18.73
C GLU A 24 -1.08 8.68 -18.59
N GLU A 25 -2.40 8.81 -18.77
CA GLU A 25 -3.12 10.07 -18.60
C GLU A 25 -3.07 10.57 -17.14
N VAL A 26 -3.18 9.65 -16.19
CA VAL A 26 -3.03 9.97 -14.76
C VAL A 26 -1.63 10.52 -14.49
N VAL A 27 -0.58 9.87 -15.00
CA VAL A 27 0.80 10.35 -14.84
C VAL A 27 1.01 11.70 -15.51
N ALA A 28 0.54 11.89 -16.73
CA ALA A 28 0.68 13.15 -17.48
C ALA A 28 -0.01 14.31 -16.75
N SER A 29 -1.23 14.10 -16.25
CA SER A 29 -1.97 15.13 -15.52
C SER A 29 -1.32 15.46 -14.18
N LEU A 30 -0.83 14.46 -13.45
CA LEU A 30 -0.09 14.68 -12.21
C LEU A 30 1.21 15.45 -12.46
N ALA A 31 1.94 15.13 -13.53
CA ALA A 31 3.14 15.86 -13.93
C ALA A 31 2.84 17.32 -14.27
N GLN A 32 1.76 17.59 -15.01
CA GLN A 32 1.34 18.96 -15.34
C GLN A 32 0.96 19.77 -14.09
N VAL A 33 0.20 19.19 -13.18
CA VAL A 33 -0.24 19.87 -11.95
C VAL A 33 0.94 20.15 -11.03
N THR A 34 1.86 19.19 -10.90
CA THR A 34 2.96 19.25 -9.93
C THR A 34 4.23 19.91 -10.47
N GLY A 35 4.36 20.06 -11.79
CA GLY A 35 5.58 20.54 -12.45
C GLY A 35 6.77 19.58 -12.34
N VAL A 36 6.54 18.32 -11.94
CA VAL A 36 7.59 17.30 -11.79
C VAL A 36 7.51 16.28 -12.93
N GLU A 37 8.66 15.74 -13.33
CA GLU A 37 8.75 14.72 -14.38
C GLU A 37 7.86 13.50 -14.09
N ALA A 38 7.20 13.03 -15.15
CA ALA A 38 6.37 11.81 -15.17
C ALA A 38 7.10 10.57 -14.59
N ALA A 39 8.41 10.48 -14.78
CA ALA A 39 9.24 9.38 -14.30
C ALA A 39 9.29 9.26 -12.76
N SER A 40 8.95 10.33 -12.04
CA SER A 40 8.90 10.34 -10.57
C SER A 40 7.64 9.68 -10.00
N PHE A 41 6.61 9.49 -10.83
CA PHE A 41 5.34 8.91 -10.44
C PHE A 41 5.30 7.42 -10.79
N ARG A 42 4.98 6.56 -9.82
CA ARG A 42 4.64 5.16 -10.09
C ARG A 42 3.18 4.93 -9.76
N VAL A 43 2.39 4.59 -10.77
CA VAL A 43 0.96 4.31 -10.63
C VAL A 43 0.74 2.81 -10.61
N GLY A 44 -0.02 2.32 -9.63
CA GLY A 44 -0.47 0.94 -9.59
C GLY A 44 -1.68 0.69 -10.48
N PRO A 45 -2.06 -0.58 -10.68
CA PRO A 45 -3.25 -0.91 -11.48
C PRO A 45 -4.50 -0.27 -10.88
N MET A 46 -5.34 0.28 -11.74
CA MET A 46 -6.64 0.80 -11.35
C MET A 46 -7.54 -0.36 -10.94
N ARG A 47 -8.17 -0.23 -9.79
CA ARG A 47 -9.08 -1.24 -9.24
C ARG A 47 -10.45 -0.61 -9.04
N ARG A 48 -11.48 -1.31 -9.50
CA ARG A 48 -12.87 -0.91 -9.28
C ARG A 48 -13.17 -0.90 -7.79
N ALA A 49 -13.65 0.23 -7.31
CA ALA A 49 -14.11 0.40 -5.93
C ALA A 49 -15.62 0.07 -5.83
N PRO A 50 -16.14 -0.19 -4.61
CA PRO A 50 -17.55 -0.54 -4.42
C PRO A 50 -18.54 0.54 -4.90
N ASN A 51 -18.10 1.79 -5.04
CA ASN A 51 -18.90 2.90 -5.57
C ASN A 51 -19.03 2.89 -7.10
N GLY A 52 -18.56 1.85 -7.78
CA GLY A 52 -18.62 1.72 -9.24
C GLY A 52 -17.49 2.42 -10.00
N MET A 53 -16.79 3.38 -9.37
CA MET A 53 -15.65 4.11 -9.95
C MET A 53 -14.33 3.36 -9.73
N TYR A 54 -13.27 3.78 -10.42
CA TYR A 54 -11.94 3.22 -10.26
C TYR A 54 -11.11 3.98 -9.22
N ALA A 55 -10.19 3.27 -8.59
CA ALA A 55 -9.21 3.83 -7.66
C ALA A 55 -7.81 3.31 -7.99
N ALA A 56 -6.82 4.19 -7.91
CA ALA A 56 -5.41 3.87 -8.13
C ALA A 56 -4.57 4.26 -6.91
N TRP A 57 -3.48 3.53 -6.70
CA TRP A 57 -2.42 3.99 -5.81
C TRP A 57 -1.34 4.66 -6.66
N VAL A 58 -0.78 5.76 -6.17
CA VAL A 58 0.33 6.48 -6.80
C VAL A 58 1.44 6.68 -5.79
N ARG A 59 2.68 6.34 -6.15
CA ARG A 59 3.87 6.74 -5.39
C ARG A 59 4.48 7.97 -6.05
N CYS A 60 4.73 9.01 -5.26
CA CYS A 60 5.34 10.25 -5.74
C CYS A 60 6.33 10.83 -4.72
N PRO A 61 7.20 11.78 -5.11
CA PRO A 61 8.07 12.49 -4.17
C PRO A 61 7.26 13.31 -3.15
N LEU A 62 7.85 13.59 -1.98
CA LEU A 62 7.14 14.30 -0.89
C LEU A 62 6.63 15.70 -1.28
N GLY A 63 7.33 16.43 -2.15
CA GLY A 63 6.92 17.77 -2.58
C GLY A 63 5.55 17.76 -3.27
N PRO A 64 5.43 17.06 -4.42
CA PRO A 64 4.15 16.81 -5.09
C PRO A 64 3.08 16.23 -4.16
N ALA A 65 3.46 15.25 -3.32
CA ALA A 65 2.51 14.60 -2.42
C ALA A 65 1.82 15.59 -1.47
N ARG A 66 2.59 16.52 -0.88
CA ARG A 66 2.05 17.54 0.04
C ARG A 66 1.14 18.52 -0.67
N MET A 67 1.48 18.90 -1.90
CA MET A 67 0.67 19.81 -2.70
C MET A 67 -0.69 19.19 -3.04
N LEU A 68 -0.66 17.96 -3.57
CA LEU A 68 -1.88 17.22 -3.92
C LEU A 68 -2.74 16.92 -2.68
N ALA A 69 -2.11 16.65 -1.53
CA ALA A 69 -2.79 16.46 -0.26
C ALA A 69 -3.47 17.74 0.27
N LYS A 70 -2.88 18.92 0.03
CA LYS A 70 -3.43 20.22 0.46
C LYS A 70 -4.68 20.59 -0.35
N GLU A 71 -4.67 20.32 -1.65
CA GLU A 71 -5.85 20.55 -2.50
C GLU A 71 -6.94 19.50 -2.27
N GLY A 72 -6.56 18.26 -1.93
CA GLY A 72 -7.46 17.16 -1.60
C GLY A 72 -8.24 16.60 -2.79
N ALA A 73 -8.21 17.27 -3.95
CA ALA A 73 -8.74 16.79 -5.21
C ALA A 73 -7.97 17.41 -6.37
N VAL A 74 -7.86 16.65 -7.46
CA VAL A 74 -7.19 17.07 -8.69
C VAL A 74 -8.14 16.83 -9.84
N ARG A 75 -8.15 17.75 -10.82
CA ARG A 75 -8.85 17.52 -12.06
C ARG A 75 -7.96 16.72 -13.00
N ILE A 76 -8.39 15.50 -13.33
CA ILE A 76 -7.72 14.67 -14.33
C ILE A 76 -8.72 14.47 -15.47
N ALA A 77 -8.36 14.94 -16.67
CA ALA A 77 -9.31 15.13 -17.78
C ALA A 77 -10.55 15.93 -17.33
N TRP A 78 -11.74 15.33 -17.43
CA TRP A 78 -13.03 15.92 -17.04
C TRP A 78 -13.47 15.55 -15.62
N SER A 79 -12.74 14.64 -14.97
CA SER A 79 -13.13 14.07 -13.68
C SER A 79 -12.43 14.75 -12.51
N ARG A 80 -13.20 14.98 -11.44
CA ARG A 80 -12.67 15.45 -10.15
C ARG A 80 -12.23 14.25 -9.32
N VAL A 81 -10.94 13.98 -9.32
CA VAL A 81 -10.32 12.84 -8.63
C VAL A 81 -9.95 13.25 -7.21
N ARG A 82 -10.45 12.52 -6.21
CA ARG A 82 -10.11 12.79 -4.80
C ARG A 82 -8.76 12.18 -4.48
N VAL A 83 -7.90 12.94 -3.82
CA VAL A 83 -6.56 12.51 -3.41
C VAL A 83 -6.53 12.30 -1.90
N GLU A 84 -6.05 11.15 -1.47
CA GLU A 84 -5.89 10.80 -0.06
C GLU A 84 -4.46 10.30 0.19
N VAL A 85 -3.78 10.85 1.19
CA VAL A 85 -2.45 10.38 1.58
C VAL A 85 -2.58 9.07 2.32
N LEU A 86 -1.87 8.03 1.87
CA LEU A 86 -1.82 6.76 2.56
C LEU A 86 -0.77 6.83 3.68
N GLU A 87 -1.18 6.41 4.87
CA GLU A 87 -0.22 6.16 5.94
C GLU A 87 0.79 5.10 5.51
N PRO A 88 2.09 5.30 5.81
CA PRO A 88 3.11 4.31 5.55
C PRO A 88 2.72 2.98 6.22
N ARG A 89 2.61 1.92 5.43
CA ARG A 89 2.40 0.58 6.01
C ARG A 89 3.63 0.21 6.83
N PRO A 90 3.46 -0.28 8.07
CA PRO A 90 4.58 -0.71 8.88
C PRO A 90 5.31 -1.86 8.17
N THR A 91 6.63 -1.88 8.28
CA THR A 91 7.46 -2.94 7.70
C THR A 91 7.06 -4.27 8.30
N GLN A 92 6.61 -5.23 7.47
CA GLN A 92 6.24 -6.57 7.91
C GLN A 92 7.33 -7.57 7.54
N CYS A 93 7.73 -8.40 8.50
CA CYS A 93 8.64 -9.49 8.27
C CYS A 93 7.89 -10.69 7.69
N TYR A 94 8.19 -11.09 6.46
CA TYR A 94 7.54 -12.25 5.83
C TYR A 94 8.07 -13.62 6.32
N ARG A 95 8.98 -13.64 7.31
CA ARG A 95 9.41 -14.87 7.98
C ARG A 95 8.57 -15.14 9.23
N CYS A 96 8.56 -14.22 10.19
CA CYS A 96 7.82 -14.43 11.43
C CYS A 96 6.41 -13.82 11.43
N LEU A 97 6.09 -13.00 10.43
CA LEU A 97 4.84 -12.22 10.25
C LEU A 97 4.62 -11.07 11.24
N GLU A 98 5.62 -10.76 12.08
CA GLU A 98 5.65 -9.57 12.94
C GLU A 98 5.95 -8.29 12.14
N VAL A 99 5.65 -7.15 12.76
CA VAL A 99 5.95 -5.81 12.21
C VAL A 99 7.22 -5.22 12.84
N GLY A 100 7.82 -4.24 12.16
CA GLY A 100 8.97 -3.46 12.63
C GLY A 100 10.33 -3.90 12.10
N HIS A 101 10.42 -5.00 11.35
CA HIS A 101 11.69 -5.48 10.81
C HIS A 101 11.52 -6.24 9.48
N VAL A 102 12.63 -6.40 8.75
CA VAL A 102 12.71 -7.20 7.52
C VAL A 102 13.29 -8.59 7.80
N ARG A 103 13.14 -9.53 6.86
CA ARG A 103 13.64 -10.91 6.99
C ARG A 103 15.12 -10.98 7.38
N ALA A 104 15.96 -10.10 6.81
CA ALA A 104 17.39 -10.06 7.10
C ALA A 104 17.73 -9.71 8.56
N GLN A 105 16.82 -9.04 9.28
CA GLN A 105 16.97 -8.66 10.69
C GLN A 105 16.09 -9.50 11.63
N CYS A 106 15.48 -10.57 11.11
CA CYS A 106 14.56 -11.41 11.87
C CYS A 106 15.30 -12.31 12.85
N LYS A 107 15.11 -12.05 14.15
CA LYS A 107 15.62 -12.87 15.26
C LYS A 107 14.62 -13.90 15.79
N ALA A 108 13.44 -14.02 15.17
CA ALA A 108 12.44 -14.99 15.60
C ALA A 108 12.90 -16.43 15.32
N THR A 109 12.61 -17.33 16.25
CA THR A 109 12.84 -18.78 16.12
C THR A 109 11.77 -19.44 15.25
N VAL A 110 10.53 -18.94 15.31
CA VAL A 110 9.41 -19.49 14.56
C VAL A 110 9.39 -18.94 13.14
N ASP A 111 9.34 -19.85 12.17
CA ASP A 111 9.17 -19.53 10.75
C ASP A 111 7.71 -19.78 10.32
N ARG A 112 7.07 -18.72 9.83
CA ARG A 112 5.69 -18.70 9.31
C ARG A 112 5.66 -18.30 7.84
N SER A 113 6.78 -18.35 7.13
CA SER A 113 6.90 -17.92 5.73
C SER A 113 6.04 -18.75 4.76
N ALA A 114 5.73 -20.01 5.12
CA ALA A 114 4.84 -20.86 4.35
C ALA A 114 3.34 -20.54 4.57
N LEU A 115 3.01 -19.68 5.54
CA LEU A 115 1.63 -19.36 5.89
C LEU A 115 1.15 -18.11 5.16
N CYS A 116 -0.11 -18.14 4.73
CA CYS A 116 -0.79 -16.96 4.24
C CYS A 116 -0.92 -15.93 5.37
N TYR A 117 -0.31 -14.75 5.23
CA TYR A 117 -0.37 -13.71 6.27
C TYR A 117 -1.78 -13.13 6.51
N ARG A 118 -2.78 -13.50 5.68
CA ARG A 118 -4.19 -13.11 5.88
C ARG A 118 -4.93 -14.09 6.81
N CYS A 119 -4.78 -15.39 6.62
CA CYS A 119 -5.56 -16.42 7.33
C CYS A 119 -4.74 -17.44 8.13
N GLY A 120 -3.40 -17.43 8.00
CA GLY A 120 -2.51 -18.36 8.67
C GLY A 120 -2.45 -19.77 8.07
N CYS A 121 -3.20 -20.06 7.00
CA CYS A 121 -3.16 -21.37 6.33
C CYS A 121 -2.04 -21.44 5.28
N PRO A 122 -1.39 -22.61 5.09
CA PRO A 122 -0.42 -22.81 4.02
C PRO A 122 -1.07 -23.00 2.65
N GLY A 123 -0.26 -23.07 1.59
CA GLY A 123 -0.68 -23.48 0.25
C GLY A 123 -1.24 -22.38 -0.65
N HIS A 124 -1.36 -21.14 -0.17
CA HIS A 124 -1.79 -20.01 -1.00
C HIS A 124 -1.21 -18.67 -0.51
N THR A 125 -1.23 -17.68 -1.41
CA THR A 125 -0.86 -16.30 -1.06
C THR A 125 -2.10 -15.47 -0.72
N ALA A 126 -1.91 -14.37 0.01
CA ALA A 126 -3.03 -13.52 0.41
C ALA A 126 -3.83 -12.91 -0.76
N GLY A 127 -3.24 -12.84 -1.96
CA GLY A 127 -3.92 -12.36 -3.16
C GLY A 127 -5.06 -13.29 -3.62
N GLY A 128 -4.91 -14.60 -3.42
CA GLY A 128 -5.93 -15.62 -3.73
C GLY A 128 -6.65 -16.18 -2.49
N CYS A 129 -6.50 -15.53 -1.33
CA CYS A 129 -7.07 -16.03 -0.09
C CYS A 129 -8.56 -15.67 0.01
N VAL A 130 -9.42 -16.70 0.11
CA VAL A 130 -10.88 -16.57 0.33
C VAL A 130 -11.31 -16.82 1.78
N ALA A 131 -10.39 -17.32 2.62
CA ALA A 131 -10.68 -17.64 4.01
C ALA A 131 -10.81 -16.39 4.88
N ASP A 132 -11.49 -16.55 6.02
CA ASP A 132 -11.62 -15.50 7.03
C ASP A 132 -10.24 -15.06 7.57
N PRO A 133 -10.05 -13.75 7.82
CA PRO A 133 -8.80 -13.26 8.38
C PRO A 133 -8.50 -13.89 9.75
N ARG A 134 -7.33 -14.51 9.86
CA ARG A 134 -6.80 -15.07 11.09
C ARG A 134 -5.29 -14.83 11.15
N CYS A 135 -4.86 -14.05 12.14
CA CYS A 135 -3.47 -13.68 12.34
C CYS A 135 -2.75 -14.82 13.09
N PRO A 136 -1.78 -15.52 12.46
CA PRO A 136 -1.06 -16.60 13.12
C PRO A 136 -0.20 -16.08 14.29
N VAL A 137 0.34 -14.87 14.19
CA VAL A 137 1.15 -14.26 15.27
C VAL A 137 0.31 -14.03 16.52
N CYS A 138 -0.88 -13.43 16.38
CA CYS A 138 -1.75 -13.19 17.53
C CYS A 138 -2.41 -14.47 18.05
N ALA A 139 -2.68 -15.44 17.16
CA ALA A 139 -3.18 -16.75 17.57
C ALA A 139 -2.18 -17.46 18.48
N ASP A 140 -0.90 -17.48 18.13
CA ASP A 140 0.16 -18.11 18.93
C ASP A 140 0.38 -17.40 20.28
N LEU A 141 0.05 -16.11 20.35
CA LEU A 141 0.13 -15.30 21.58
C LEU A 141 -1.16 -15.32 22.43
N GLY A 142 -2.19 -16.08 22.04
CA GLY A 142 -3.47 -16.14 22.75
C GLY A 142 -4.30 -14.84 22.69
N ARG A 143 -4.05 -13.98 21.70
CA ARG A 143 -4.74 -12.68 21.51
C ARG A 143 -5.86 -12.78 20.48
N PRO A 144 -6.79 -11.80 20.43
CA PRO A 144 -7.82 -11.74 19.39
C PRO A 144 -7.19 -11.78 17.99
N ALA A 145 -7.40 -12.88 17.27
CA ALA A 145 -6.70 -13.17 16.02
C ALA A 145 -7.54 -12.92 14.75
N ARG A 146 -8.79 -12.42 14.85
CA ARG A 146 -9.68 -12.16 13.69
C ARG A 146 -9.26 -10.91 12.90
N HIS A 147 -8.03 -10.91 12.40
CA HIS A 147 -7.44 -9.84 11.61
C HIS A 147 -6.28 -10.37 10.76
N ARG A 148 -5.82 -9.58 9.79
CA ARG A 148 -4.63 -9.89 8.97
C ARG A 148 -3.35 -9.54 9.73
N ALA A 149 -2.32 -10.39 9.69
CA ALA A 149 -1.02 -10.09 10.26
C ALA A 149 -0.43 -8.81 9.64
N GLY A 150 0.07 -7.90 10.48
CA GLY A 150 0.59 -6.59 10.08
C GLY A 150 -0.47 -5.51 9.79
N SER A 151 -1.75 -5.77 10.05
CA SER A 151 -2.78 -4.73 10.07
C SER A 151 -2.68 -3.84 11.33
N LYS A 152 -3.38 -2.70 11.35
CA LYS A 152 -3.46 -1.82 12.55
C LYS A 152 -3.95 -2.56 13.80
N ALA A 153 -4.76 -3.61 13.62
CA ALA A 153 -5.26 -4.45 14.72
C ALA A 153 -4.21 -5.43 15.25
N CYS A 154 -3.16 -5.72 14.49
CA CYS A 154 -2.04 -6.55 14.91
C CYS A 154 -1.14 -5.69 15.80
N ALA A 155 -1.41 -5.66 17.10
CA ALA A 155 -0.58 -4.94 18.06
C ALA A 155 0.88 -5.40 17.94
N PRO A 156 1.86 -4.49 17.86
CA PRO A 156 3.26 -4.87 17.79
C PRO A 156 3.60 -5.71 19.04
N VAL A 157 4.33 -6.80 18.83
CA VAL A 157 4.98 -7.48 19.94
C VAL A 157 6.01 -6.48 20.46
N ARG A 158 5.73 -5.86 21.61
CA ARG A 158 6.74 -5.05 22.31
C ARG A 158 7.89 -6.01 22.62
N ARG A 159 9.02 -5.81 21.93
CA ARG A 159 10.29 -6.45 22.29
C ARG A 159 10.99 -5.58 23.31
#